data_AF-A0A444UIQ7-F1
#
_entry.id   AF-A0A444UIQ7-F1
#
_cell.length_a   1.000
_cell.length_b   1.000
_cell.length_c   1.000
_cell.angle_alpha   90.00
_cell.angle_beta   90.00
_cell.angle_gamma   90.00
#
_symmetry.space_group_name_H-M   'P 1'
#
loop_
_entity.id
_entity.type
_entity.pdbx_description
1 polymer ?
#
loop_
_entity_poly.entity_id
_entity_poly.type
_entity_poly.pdbx_seq_one_letter_code
_entity_poly.pdbx_strand_id
1 'polypeptide(L)'
;MHAAPPPQYYTQLIKEIESLGWDKLAYIDTEFSTIKLKAEDTSGREHLITVKLKSKSSLINIHNQFLAALESLKEFWDVMDEIDKMTWVLEPEKPTRSATMRRIAIDRDVSSSL
;
A
#
# COMPACT_ATOMS: atom_id res chain seq x y z
N MET A 1 -5.39 20.08 23.98
CA MET A 1 -5.80 18.73 24.41
C MET A 1 -7.05 18.35 23.61
N HIS A 2 -6.96 17.39 22.69
CA HIS A 2 -8.15 16.90 21.99
C HIS A 2 -8.89 15.91 22.88
N ALA A 3 -10.23 16.03 22.94
CA ALA A 3 -11.06 15.10 23.68
C ALA A 3 -11.00 13.70 23.04
N ALA A 4 -10.97 12.66 23.85
CA ALA A 4 -11.03 11.29 23.36
C ALA A 4 -12.34 11.04 22.57
N PRO A 5 -12.29 10.31 21.45
CA PRO A 5 -13.48 9.87 20.75
C PRO A 5 -14.48 9.16 21.67
N PRO A 6 -15.79 9.25 21.40
CA PRO A 6 -16.81 8.57 22.20
C PRO A 6 -16.67 7.05 22.08
N PRO A 7 -17.02 6.27 23.13
CA PRO A 7 -16.88 4.81 23.14
C PRO A 7 -17.49 4.09 21.92
N GLN A 8 -18.60 4.61 21.37
CA GLN A 8 -19.23 4.01 20.19
C GLN A 8 -18.33 3.97 18.96
N TYR A 9 -17.39 4.93 18.84
CA TYR A 9 -16.43 4.96 17.74
C TYR A 9 -15.54 3.71 17.74
N TYR A 10 -14.94 3.36 18.89
CA TYR A 10 -14.07 2.20 19.00
C TYR A 10 -14.83 0.89 18.77
N THR A 11 -16.04 0.78 19.33
CA THR A 11 -16.88 -0.41 19.12
C THR A 11 -17.23 -0.60 17.64
N GLN A 12 -17.54 0.49 16.93
CA GLN A 12 -17.81 0.43 15.50
C GLN A 12 -16.55 0.04 14.72
N LEU A 13 -15.40 0.63 15.06
CA LEU A 13 -14.13 0.33 14.41
C LEU A 13 -13.72 -1.15 14.58
N ILE A 14 -13.83 -1.69 15.79
CA ILE A 14 -13.54 -3.09 16.07
C ILE A 14 -14.43 -4.01 15.23
N LYS A 15 -15.74 -3.73 15.17
CA LYS A 15 -16.68 -4.49 14.33
C LYS A 15 -16.31 -4.44 12.85
N GLU A 16 -15.87 -3.28 12.36
CA GLU A 16 -15.42 -3.17 10.98
C GLU A 16 -14.15 -3.98 10.71
N ILE A 17 -13.19 -3.98 11.64
CA ILE A 17 -11.98 -4.81 11.53
C ILE A 17 -12.34 -6.30 11.58
N GLU A 18 -13.23 -6.73 12.47
CA GLU A 18 -13.73 -8.10 12.54
C GLU A 18 -14.41 -8.53 11.23
N SER A 19 -15.23 -7.64 10.64
CA SER A 19 -15.91 -7.90 9.37
C SER A 19 -14.94 -7.98 8.19
N LEU A 20 -13.85 -7.22 8.22
CA LEU A 20 -12.82 -7.21 7.19
C LEU A 20 -11.87 -8.41 7.31
N GLY A 21 -11.59 -8.84 8.55
CA GLY A 21 -10.58 -9.83 8.89
C GLY A 21 -9.34 -9.18 9.51
N TRP A 22 -8.96 -9.63 10.71
CA TRP A 22 -7.77 -9.15 11.43
C TRP A 22 -6.47 -9.44 10.68
N ASP A 23 -6.43 -10.42 9.79
CA ASP A 23 -5.27 -10.71 8.95
C ASP A 23 -4.94 -9.55 8.00
N LYS A 24 -5.93 -8.74 7.62
CA LYS A 24 -5.75 -7.55 6.78
C LYS A 24 -5.20 -6.34 7.53
N LEU A 25 -5.20 -6.37 8.87
CA LEU A 25 -4.69 -5.29 9.69
C LEU A 25 -3.18 -5.47 9.92
N ALA A 26 -2.37 -4.56 9.37
CA ALA A 26 -0.93 -4.56 9.59
C ALA A 26 -0.52 -3.72 10.82
N TYR A 27 -1.27 -2.65 11.09
CA TYR A 27 -0.98 -1.73 12.20
C TYR A 27 -2.20 -0.87 12.52
N ILE A 28 -2.33 -0.49 13.80
CA ILE A 28 -3.20 0.58 14.26
C ILE A 28 -2.45 1.41 15.30
N ASP A 29 -2.61 2.73 15.26
CA ASP A 29 -2.02 3.61 16.26
C ASP A 29 -2.77 3.55 17.60
N THR A 30 -2.12 4.04 18.66
CA THR A 30 -2.70 4.08 20.01
C THR A 30 -3.90 5.02 20.13
N GLU A 31 -4.03 5.96 19.20
CA GLU A 31 -5.15 6.91 19.11
C GLU A 31 -6.34 6.36 18.32
N PHE A 32 -6.22 5.16 17.72
CA PHE A 32 -7.22 4.53 16.85
C PHE A 32 -7.72 5.48 15.74
N SER A 33 -6.81 6.31 15.25
CA SER A 33 -7.04 7.32 14.23
C SER A 33 -6.39 6.96 12.90
N THR A 34 -5.32 6.16 12.96
CA THR A 34 -4.54 5.78 11.79
C THR A 34 -4.39 4.27 11.75
N ILE A 35 -4.82 3.68 10.65
CA ILE A 35 -4.76 2.24 10.41
C ILE A 35 -3.91 1.96 9.18
N LYS A 36 -3.17 0.85 9.19
CA LYS A 36 -2.52 0.32 7.99
C LYS A 36 -3.16 -1.01 7.62
N LEU A 37 -3.67 -1.07 6.39
CA LEU A 37 -4.23 -2.30 5.83
C LEU A 37 -3.21 -2.92 4.88
N LYS A 38 -3.18 -4.25 4.86
CA LYS A 38 -2.39 -5.03 3.91
C LYS A 38 -3.29 -5.75 2.92
N ALA A 39 -2.83 -5.84 1.69
CA ALA A 39 -3.47 -6.63 0.65
C ALA A 39 -2.39 -7.24 -0.26
N GLU A 40 -2.70 -8.39 -0.82
CA GLU A 40 -1.86 -9.03 -1.83
C GLU A 40 -2.55 -8.87 -3.19
N ASP A 41 -1.81 -8.46 -4.22
CA ASP A 41 -2.33 -8.45 -5.58
C ASP A 41 -2.25 -9.84 -6.23
N THR A 42 -2.80 -9.97 -7.44
CA THR A 42 -2.82 -11.26 -8.16
C THR A 42 -1.45 -11.74 -8.65
N SER A 43 -0.39 -10.91 -8.56
CA SER A 43 1.00 -11.32 -8.82
C SER A 43 1.72 -11.77 -7.53
N GLY A 44 1.03 -11.82 -6.39
CA GLY A 44 1.60 -12.24 -5.11
C GLY A 44 2.37 -11.14 -4.38
N ARG A 45 2.21 -9.88 -4.76
CA ARG A 45 2.90 -8.76 -4.11
C ARG A 45 2.10 -8.23 -2.94
N GLU A 46 2.73 -8.12 -1.77
CA GLU A 46 2.13 -7.45 -0.62
C GLU A 46 2.20 -5.93 -0.76
N HIS A 47 1.08 -5.27 -0.54
CA HIS A 47 0.93 -3.82 -0.56
C HIS A 47 0.33 -3.34 0.75
N LEU A 48 0.78 -2.17 1.20
CA LEU A 48 0.28 -1.51 2.41
C LEU A 48 -0.34 -0.16 2.07
N ILE A 49 -1.52 0.11 2.64
CA ILE A 49 -2.14 1.45 2.59
C ILE A 49 -2.29 1.99 4.01
N THR A 50 -1.86 3.24 4.23
CA THR A 50 -2.08 3.95 5.49
C THR A 50 -3.29 4.85 5.36
N VAL A 51 -4.25 4.71 6.27
CA VAL A 51 -5.53 5.43 6.23
C VAL A 51 -5.72 6.17 7.55
N LYS A 52 -5.97 7.48 7.45
CA LYS A 52 -6.48 8.27 8.58
C LYS A 52 -8.00 8.19 8.61
N LEU A 53 -8.53 7.62 9.68
CA LEU A 53 -9.95 7.39 9.90
C LEU A 53 -10.66 8.70 10.20
N LYS A 54 -11.87 8.82 9.65
CA LYS A 54 -12.82 9.88 9.97
C LYS A 54 -14.10 9.22 10.47
N SER A 55 -14.97 10.00 11.13
CA SER A 55 -16.19 9.53 11.81
C SER A 55 -17.24 8.83 10.92
N LYS A 56 -17.01 8.71 9.60
CA LYS A 56 -17.87 7.99 8.63
C LYS A 56 -17.08 7.13 7.62
N SER A 57 -15.81 6.85 7.89
CA SER A 57 -15.00 5.96 7.05
C SER A 57 -15.50 4.53 7.20
N SER A 58 -15.66 3.81 6.08
CA SER A 58 -16.01 2.38 6.07
C SER A 58 -14.78 1.59 5.63
N LEU A 59 -14.20 0.78 6.52
CA LEU A 59 -12.98 0.04 6.25
C LEU A 59 -13.12 -0.92 5.07
N ILE A 60 -14.26 -1.59 4.95
CA ILE A 60 -14.51 -2.53 3.85
C ILE A 60 -14.56 -1.81 2.49
N ASN A 61 -15.18 -0.63 2.44
CA ASN A 61 -15.23 0.15 1.21
C ASN A 61 -13.86 0.71 0.83
N ILE A 62 -13.06 1.12 1.83
CA ILE A 62 -11.68 1.57 1.61
C ILE A 62 -10.82 0.40 1.12
N HIS A 63 -10.94 -0.77 1.72
CA HIS A 63 -10.21 -1.96 1.31
C HIS A 63 -10.60 -2.40 -0.10
N ASN A 64 -11.87 -2.40 -0.46
CA ASN A 64 -12.32 -2.74 -1.81
C ASN A 64 -11.80 -1.76 -2.87
N GLN A 65 -11.79 -0.46 -2.57
CA GLN A 65 -11.18 0.54 -3.44
C GLN A 65 -9.66 0.35 -3.56
N PHE A 66 -9.00 -0.02 -2.46
CA PHE A 66 -7.58 -0.35 -2.46
C PHE A 66 -7.31 -1.56 -3.37
N LEU A 67 -8.04 -2.66 -3.23
CA LEU A 67 -7.92 -3.83 -4.10
C LEU A 67 -8.15 -3.48 -5.58
N ALA A 68 -9.17 -2.68 -5.88
CA ALA A 68 -9.44 -2.25 -7.25
C ALA A 68 -8.28 -1.41 -7.83
N ALA A 69 -7.70 -0.52 -7.02
CA ALA A 69 -6.54 0.27 -7.42
C ALA A 69 -5.31 -0.63 -7.65
N LEU A 70 -5.07 -1.63 -6.79
CA LEU A 70 -3.98 -2.58 -6.96
C LEU A 70 -4.09 -3.35 -8.28
N GLU A 71 -5.29 -3.84 -8.61
CA GLU A 71 -5.50 -4.55 -9.87
C GLU A 71 -5.32 -3.62 -11.08
N SER A 72 -5.74 -2.36 -10.98
CA SER A 72 -5.57 -1.39 -12.08
C SER A 72 -4.11 -1.00 -12.37
N LEU A 73 -3.22 -1.14 -11.38
CA LEU A 73 -1.79 -0.80 -11.49
C LEU A 73 -0.91 -2.04 -11.68
N LYS A 74 -1.51 -3.23 -11.75
CA LYS A 74 -0.81 -4.51 -11.84
C LYS A 74 0.16 -4.55 -13.02
N GLU A 75 -0.32 -4.26 -14.23
CA GLU A 75 0.51 -4.32 -15.44
C GLU A 75 1.72 -3.40 -15.36
N PHE A 76 1.54 -2.20 -14.78
CA PHE A 76 2.64 -1.27 -14.54
C PHE A 76 3.70 -1.90 -13.62
N TRP A 77 3.30 -2.48 -12.49
CA TRP A 77 4.26 -3.11 -11.58
C TRP A 77 4.87 -4.40 -12.15
N ASP A 78 4.14 -5.15 -12.97
CA ASP A 78 4.68 -6.32 -13.68
C ASP A 78 5.84 -5.90 -14.61
N VAL A 79 5.68 -4.81 -15.37
CA VAL A 79 6.75 -4.25 -16.21
C VAL A 79 7.92 -3.76 -15.35
N MET A 80 7.65 -3.08 -14.24
CA MET A 80 8.73 -2.63 -13.36
C MET A 80 9.51 -3.80 -12.74
N ASP A 81 8.82 -4.86 -12.32
CA ASP A 81 9.45 -6.07 -11.79
C ASP A 81 10.32 -6.76 -12.85
N GLU A 82 9.88 -6.78 -14.10
CA GLU A 82 10.67 -7.32 -15.22
C GLU A 82 11.94 -6.49 -15.43
N ILE A 83 11.85 -5.16 -15.47
CA ILE A 83 13.01 -4.27 -15.60
C ILE A 83 13.98 -4.48 -14.43
N ASP A 84 13.47 -4.45 -13.20
CA ASP A 84 14.28 -4.58 -11.98
C ASP A 84 14.97 -5.97 -11.91
N LYS A 85 14.38 -7.01 -12.53
CA LYS A 85 14.95 -8.36 -12.61
C LYS A 85 15.95 -8.54 -13.77
N MET A 86 15.70 -7.92 -14.92
CA MET A 86 16.46 -8.17 -16.15
C MET A 86 17.59 -7.16 -16.37
N THR A 87 17.59 -6.03 -15.66
CA THR A 87 18.54 -4.94 -15.88
C THR A 87 19.35 -4.62 -14.62
N TRP A 88 20.54 -4.06 -14.80
CA TRP A 88 21.26 -3.45 -13.69
C TRP A 88 20.71 -2.04 -13.43
N VAL A 89 19.78 -1.95 -12.49
CA VAL A 89 19.23 -0.68 -12.01
C VAL A 89 20.28 0.04 -11.15
N LEU A 90 20.66 1.23 -11.58
CA LEU A 90 21.54 2.14 -10.85
C LEU A 90 20.74 3.00 -9.87
N GLU A 91 19.59 3.52 -10.30
CA GLU A 91 18.71 4.35 -9.46
C GLU A 91 17.23 4.10 -9.73
N PRO A 92 16.40 4.05 -8.68
CA PRO A 92 16.79 3.93 -7.27
C PRO A 92 17.46 2.58 -6.99
N GLU A 93 18.46 2.54 -6.10
CA GLU A 93 19.15 1.30 -5.71
C GLU A 93 18.18 0.26 -5.11
N LYS A 94 17.13 0.74 -4.45
CA LYS A 94 16.01 -0.07 -3.92
C LYS A 94 14.69 0.55 -4.35
N PRO A 95 14.15 0.17 -5.52
CA PRO A 95 12.90 0.72 -6.02
C PRO A 95 11.73 0.45 -5.07
N THR A 96 10.98 1.50 -4.78
CA THR A 96 9.68 1.37 -4.10
C THR A 96 8.57 1.26 -5.15
N ARG A 97 7.38 0.80 -4.75
CA ARG A 97 6.22 0.71 -5.66
C ARG A 97 5.70 2.06 -6.16
N SER A 98 6.08 3.16 -5.51
CA SER A 98 5.80 4.52 -5.98
C SER A 98 6.86 5.07 -6.93
N ALA A 99 8.03 4.42 -7.04
CA ALA A 99 9.03 4.81 -8.02
C ALA A 99 8.49 4.48 -9.42
N THR A 100 8.49 5.48 -10.29
CA THR A 100 8.04 5.35 -11.68
C THR A 100 9.16 5.43 -12.69
N MET A 101 10.40 5.67 -12.24
CA MET A 101 11.56 5.87 -13.10
C MET A 101 12.72 4.99 -12.65
N ARG A 102 13.42 4.36 -13.60
CA ARG A 102 14.61 3.53 -13.40
C ARG A 102 15.74 4.04 -14.28
N ARG A 103 16.91 4.29 -13.69
CA ARG A 103 18.15 4.50 -14.42
C ARG A 103 18.88 3.17 -14.52
N ILE A 104 19.04 2.65 -15.73
CA ILE A 104 19.62 1.33 -16.00
C ILE A 104 20.99 1.48 -16.68
N ALA A 105 21.95 0.63 -16.31
CA ALA A 105 23.24 0.58 -17.00
C ALA A 105 23.10 -0.14 -18.34
N ILE A 106 23.61 0.47 -19.41
CA ILE A 106 23.70 -0.13 -20.75
C ILE A 106 25.14 -0.62 -21.00
N ASP A 107 26.12 0.17 -20.59
CA ASP A 107 27.55 -0.14 -20.67
C ASP A 107 28.28 0.50 -19.47
N ARG A 108 29.58 0.26 -19.32
CA ARG A 108 30.42 0.71 -18.20
C ARG A 108 30.28 2.21 -17.90
N ASP A 109 30.09 3.04 -18.92
CA ASP A 109 29.96 4.49 -18.80
C ASP A 109 28.68 5.05 -19.46
N VAL A 110 27.70 4.17 -19.77
CA VAL A 110 26.45 4.55 -20.45
C VAL A 110 25.26 4.04 -19.66
N SER A 111 24.33 4.93 -19.34
CA SER A 111 23.05 4.60 -18.70
C SER A 111 21.88 5.24 -19.42
N SER A 112 20.69 4.64 -19.29
CA SER A 112 19.44 5.23 -19.79
C SER A 112 18.39 5.31 -18.67
N SER A 113 17.56 6.34 -18.72
CA SER A 113 16.44 6.54 -17.79
C SER A 113 15.13 6.21 -18.50
N LEU A 114 14.35 5.32 -17.89
CA LEU A 114 13.02 4.91 -18.30
C LEU A 114 12.00 5.36 -17.26
#